data_AF-A0A7J6V4E6-F1
#
_entry.id   AF-A0A7J6V4E6-F1
#
_cell.length_a   1.000
_cell.length_b   1.000
_cell.length_c   1.000
_cell.angle_alpha   90.00
_cell.angle_beta   90.00
_cell.angle_gamma   90.00
#
_symmetry.space_group_name_H-M   'P 1'
#
loop_
_entity.id
_entity.type
_entity.pdbx_description
1 polymer ?
#
loop_
_entity_poly.entity_id
_entity_poly.type
_entity_poly.pdbx_seq_one_letter_code
_entity_poly.pdbx_strand_id
1 'polypeptide(L)'
;MLSFTIMGDHMRAIVYLISDGVVPSNIGRGYIVRRLIRRVVRTGRLLGIRGDGMGNLEGAFTPAIAEKVIELSSEINPDVNTRTTRIFEELKREELRFVQTLERGEKLLEQ
;
A
#
# COMPACT_ATOMS: atom_id res chain seq x y z
N MET A 1 -17.41 7.91 0.37
CA MET A 1 -17.67 6.62 1.06
C MET A 1 -17.15 5.42 0.25
N LEU A 2 -17.52 5.26 -1.03
CA LEU A 2 -17.07 4.14 -1.89
C LEU A 2 -15.54 3.98 -2.01
N SER A 3 -14.80 5.08 -2.03
CA SER A 3 -13.33 5.09 -2.14
C SER A 3 -12.61 4.38 -0.98
N PHE A 4 -13.10 4.57 0.26
CA PHE A 4 -12.48 3.99 1.46
C PHE A 4 -12.71 2.47 1.55
N THR A 5 -13.89 2.00 1.17
CA THR A 5 -14.19 0.56 1.10
C THR A 5 -13.25 -0.15 0.12
N ILE A 6 -13.09 0.41 -1.08
CA ILE A 6 -12.19 -0.13 -2.11
C ILE A 6 -10.73 -0.14 -1.62
N MET A 7 -10.27 0.93 -0.95
CA MET A 7 -8.93 0.97 -0.36
C MET A 7 -8.72 -0.11 0.69
N GLY A 8 -9.71 -0.33 1.57
CA GLY A 8 -9.66 -1.37 2.60
C GLY A 8 -9.57 -2.77 1.99
N ASP A 9 -10.38 -3.06 0.96
CA ASP A 9 -10.35 -4.35 0.28
C ASP A 9 -9.02 -4.57 -0.47
N HIS A 10 -8.49 -3.53 -1.13
CA HIS A 10 -7.17 -3.59 -1.73
C HIS A 10 -6.08 -3.84 -0.68
N MET A 11 -6.12 -3.16 0.46
CA MET A 11 -5.14 -3.37 1.52
C MET A 11 -5.19 -4.79 2.10
N ARG A 12 -6.39 -5.35 2.28
CA ARG A 12 -6.55 -6.75 2.69
C ARG A 12 -5.88 -7.69 1.69
N ALA A 13 -6.19 -7.55 0.40
CA ALA A 13 -5.57 -8.37 -0.64
C ALA A 13 -4.03 -8.23 -0.67
N ILE A 14 -3.51 -7.01 -0.49
CA ILE A 14 -2.07 -6.74 -0.44
C ILE A 14 -1.42 -7.47 0.74
N VAL A 15 -1.98 -7.33 1.95
CA VAL A 15 -1.46 -7.95 3.18
C VAL A 15 -1.36 -9.46 3.02
N TYR A 16 -2.42 -10.13 2.55
CA TYR A 16 -2.40 -11.58 2.32
C TYR A 16 -1.38 -11.98 1.25
N LEU A 17 -1.33 -11.28 0.12
CA LEU A 17 -0.36 -11.59 -0.95
C LEU A 17 1.09 -11.48 -0.47
N ILE A 18 1.43 -10.44 0.28
CA ILE A 18 2.79 -10.26 0.80
C ILE A 18 3.10 -11.28 1.90
N SER A 19 2.12 -11.60 2.75
CA SER A 19 2.23 -12.68 3.75
C SER A 19 2.56 -14.02 3.09
N ASP A 20 1.94 -14.33 1.95
CA ASP A 20 2.20 -15.54 1.14
C ASP A 20 3.53 -15.46 0.35
N GLY A 21 4.33 -14.42 0.56
CA GLY A 21 5.66 -14.23 -0.04
C GLY A 21 5.67 -13.57 -1.41
N VAL A 22 4.53 -13.07 -1.91
CA VAL A 22 4.48 -12.30 -3.16
C VAL A 22 5.06 -10.91 -2.94
N VAL A 23 6.08 -10.54 -3.72
CA VAL A 23 6.72 -9.22 -3.66
C VAL A 23 6.36 -8.36 -4.88
N PRO A 24 6.27 -7.02 -4.74
CA PRO A 24 6.00 -6.12 -5.86
C PRO A 24 7.00 -6.28 -7.01
N SER A 25 6.52 -6.60 -8.21
CA SER A 25 7.36 -6.85 -9.39
C SER A 25 6.69 -6.34 -10.69
N ASN A 26 7.39 -6.47 -11.83
CA ASN A 26 6.83 -6.13 -13.15
C ASN A 26 6.07 -7.28 -13.81
N ILE A 27 5.97 -8.47 -13.19
CA ILE A 27 5.42 -9.68 -13.81
C ILE A 27 4.55 -10.49 -12.86
N GLY A 28 3.61 -11.26 -13.41
CA GLY A 28 2.80 -12.23 -12.67
C GLY A 28 2.11 -11.66 -11.43
N ARG A 29 2.14 -12.42 -10.32
CA ARG A 29 1.53 -12.01 -9.04
C ARG A 29 2.15 -10.75 -8.45
N GLY A 30 3.47 -10.55 -8.66
CA GLY A 30 4.16 -9.35 -8.20
C GLY A 30 3.67 -8.08 -8.90
N TYR A 31 3.25 -8.18 -10.17
CA TYR A 31 2.63 -7.06 -10.86
C TYR A 31 1.26 -6.70 -10.27
N ILE A 32 0.46 -7.71 -9.89
CA ILE A 32 -0.85 -7.51 -9.28
C ILE A 32 -0.70 -6.76 -7.94
N VAL A 33 0.16 -7.25 -7.03
CA VAL A 33 0.33 -6.60 -5.73
C VAL A 33 0.88 -5.18 -5.88
N ARG A 34 1.82 -4.95 -6.80
CA ARG A 34 2.31 -3.61 -7.13
C ARG A 34 1.18 -2.69 -7.57
N ARG A 35 0.30 -3.15 -8.48
CA ARG A 35 -0.83 -2.33 -8.97
C ARG A 35 -1.81 -1.98 -7.86
N LEU A 36 -2.10 -2.91 -6.95
CA LEU A 36 -2.98 -2.65 -5.81
C LEU A 36 -2.38 -1.61 -4.86
N ILE A 37 -1.09 -1.74 -4.51
CA ILE A 37 -0.39 -0.76 -3.66
C ILE A 37 -0.46 0.63 -4.29
N ARG A 38 -0.12 0.76 -5.58
CA ARG A 38 -0.17 2.04 -6.29
C ARG A 38 -1.56 2.65 -6.37
N ARG A 39 -2.61 1.83 -6.46
CA ARG A 39 -4.00 2.30 -6.40
C ARG A 39 -4.35 2.87 -5.03
N VAL A 40 -3.96 2.20 -3.95
CA VAL A 40 -4.15 2.71 -2.58
C VAL A 40 -3.40 4.03 -2.42
N VAL A 41 -2.12 4.09 -2.82
CA VAL A 41 -1.29 5.30 -2.73
C VAL A 41 -1.90 6.46 -3.51
N ARG A 42 -2.28 6.25 -4.78
CA ARG A 42 -2.92 7.29 -5.60
C ARG A 42 -4.23 7.77 -4.99
N THR A 43 -5.04 6.85 -4.48
CA THR A 43 -6.31 7.21 -3.84
C THR A 43 -6.08 8.03 -2.59
N GLY A 44 -5.10 7.67 -1.74
CA GLY A 44 -4.70 8.48 -0.59
C GLY A 44 -4.25 9.88 -0.98
N ARG A 45 -3.45 10.00 -2.05
CA ARG A 45 -2.99 11.30 -2.58
C ARG A 45 -4.14 12.18 -3.06
N LEU A 46 -5.12 11.60 -3.76
CA LEU A 46 -6.35 12.30 -4.16
C LEU A 46 -7.20 12.77 -2.97
N LEU A 47 -7.09 12.09 -1.83
CA LEU A 47 -7.72 12.48 -0.57
C LEU A 47 -6.88 13.47 0.25
N GLY A 48 -5.73 13.92 -0.28
CA GLY A 48 -4.85 14.89 0.37
C GLY A 48 -3.82 14.28 1.33
N ILE A 49 -3.74 12.96 1.46
CA ILE A 49 -2.74 12.30 2.31
C ILE A 49 -1.37 12.45 1.66
N ARG A 50 -0.43 13.07 2.37
CA ARG A 50 0.97 13.21 1.94
C ARG A 50 1.90 12.71 3.04
N GLY A 51 3.03 12.14 2.63
CA GLY A 51 3.99 11.55 3.55
C GLY A 51 3.42 10.36 4.30
N ASP A 52 3.74 10.25 5.59
CA ASP A 52 3.14 9.27 6.51
C ASP A 52 1.74 9.67 7.04
N GLY A 53 1.23 10.85 6.66
CA GLY A 53 -0.02 11.39 7.20
C GLY A 53 0.08 12.00 8.60
N MET A 54 1.27 12.02 9.20
CA MET A 54 1.56 12.61 10.52
C MET A 54 2.51 13.83 10.45
N GLY A 55 2.80 14.30 9.23
CA GLY A 55 3.62 15.48 8.98
C GLY A 55 5.03 15.16 8.45
N ASN A 56 5.46 13.90 8.43
CA ASN A 56 6.70 13.52 7.77
C ASN A 56 6.44 13.27 6.28
N LEU A 57 6.81 14.25 5.44
CA LEU A 57 6.59 14.21 3.99
C LEU A 57 7.41 13.12 3.28
N GLU A 58 8.47 12.61 3.89
CA GLU A 58 9.29 11.50 3.38
C GLU A 58 8.78 10.13 3.86
N GLY A 59 7.72 10.12 4.67
CA GLY A 59 7.09 8.93 5.17
C GLY A 59 6.18 8.23 4.15
N ALA A 60 5.76 7.02 4.52
CA ALA A 60 4.79 6.22 3.78
C ALA A 60 3.59 5.96 4.68
N PHE A 61 2.36 6.19 4.19
CA PHE A 61 1.16 6.00 5.01
C PHE A 61 0.59 4.58 4.90
N THR A 62 0.93 3.83 3.85
CA THR A 62 0.38 2.47 3.66
C THR A 62 0.71 1.49 4.79
N PRO A 63 1.86 1.53 5.49
CA PRO A 63 2.10 0.70 6.67
C PRO A 63 1.09 0.96 7.81
N ALA A 64 0.69 2.21 8.04
CA ALA A 64 -0.28 2.54 9.09
C ALA A 64 -1.67 1.93 8.81
N ILE A 65 -2.09 1.89 7.55
CA ILE A 65 -3.33 1.20 7.17
C ILE A 65 -3.17 -0.32 7.31
N ALA A 66 -2.01 -0.85 6.89
CA ALA A 66 -1.74 -2.27 6.96
C ALA A 66 -1.70 -2.79 8.40
N GLU A 67 -1.25 -2.00 9.37
CA GLU A 67 -1.28 -2.34 10.80
C GLU A 67 -2.70 -2.75 11.22
N LYS A 68 -3.71 -1.94 10.91
CA LYS A 68 -5.10 -2.27 11.26
C LYS A 68 -5.62 -3.50 10.51
N VAL A 69 -5.19 -3.70 9.26
CA VAL A 69 -5.58 -4.88 8.48
C VAL A 69 -4.94 -6.15 9.02
N ILE A 70 -3.68 -6.08 9.46
CA ILE A 70 -2.97 -7.21 10.08
C ILE A 70 -3.63 -7.58 11.41
N GLU A 71 -3.97 -6.61 12.25
CA GLU A 71 -4.71 -6.83 13.50
C GLU A 71 -5.99 -7.64 13.24
N LEU A 72 -6.84 -7.18 12.31
CA LEU A 72 -8.09 -7.85 11.96
C LEU A 72 -7.88 -9.20 11.26
N SER A 73 -6.78 -9.38 10.53
CA SER A 73 -6.49 -10.61 9.79
C SER A 73 -5.85 -11.68 10.68
N SER A 74 -5.16 -11.29 11.75
CA SER A 74 -4.43 -12.20 12.64
C SER A 74 -5.35 -13.13 13.42
N GLU A 75 -6.60 -12.71 13.67
CA GLU A 75 -7.64 -13.56 14.27
C GLU A 75 -8.02 -14.75 13.38
N ILE A 76 -7.86 -14.61 12.06
CA ILE A 76 -8.26 -15.60 11.06
C ILE A 76 -7.04 -16.39 10.57
N ASN A 77 -5.93 -15.71 10.32
CA ASN A 77 -4.69 -16.29 9.85
C ASN A 77 -3.50 -15.75 10.67
N PRO A 78 -3.05 -16.51 11.69
CA PRO A 78 -1.92 -16.12 12.54
C PRO A 78 -0.61 -15.89 11.77
N ASP A 79 -0.43 -16.52 10.60
CA ASP A 79 0.79 -16.40 9.80
C ASP A 79 0.99 -14.96 9.31
N VAL A 80 -0.10 -14.20 9.09
CA VAL A 80 -0.03 -12.79 8.70
C VAL A 80 0.76 -11.98 9.72
N ASN A 81 0.53 -12.22 11.02
CA ASN A 81 1.24 -11.53 12.09
C ASN A 81 2.75 -11.83 12.08
N THR A 82 3.12 -13.08 11.76
CA THR A 82 4.54 -13.49 11.68
C THR A 82 5.30 -12.80 10.54
N ARG A 83 4.57 -12.25 9.56
CA ARG A 83 5.11 -11.58 8.37
C ARG A 83 4.99 -10.05 8.42
N THR A 84 4.50 -9.47 9.53
CA THR A 84 4.26 -8.02 9.69
C THR A 84 5.44 -7.16 9.25
N THR A 85 6.65 -7.46 9.72
CA THR A 85 7.86 -6.70 9.36
C THR A 85 8.07 -6.65 7.85
N ARG A 86 7.95 -7.79 7.17
CA ARG A 86 8.10 -7.88 5.72
C ARG A 86 7.00 -7.12 4.98
N ILE A 87 5.76 -7.21 5.46
CA ILE A 87 4.62 -6.48 4.89
C ILE A 87 4.88 -4.98 4.93
N PHE A 88 5.31 -4.44 6.07
CA PHE A 88 5.62 -3.02 6.22
C PHE A 88 6.79 -2.58 5.34
N GLU A 89 7.86 -3.38 5.26
CA GLU A 89 9.02 -3.07 4.43
C GLU A 89 8.68 -2.99 2.94
N GLU A 90 7.90 -3.95 2.42
CA GLU A 90 7.52 -3.97 1.00
C GLU A 90 6.54 -2.84 0.65
N LEU A 91 5.58 -2.55 1.54
CA LEU A 91 4.67 -1.41 1.40
C LEU A 91 5.41 -0.07 1.36
N LYS A 92 6.25 0.17 2.37
CA LYS A 92 7.06 1.40 2.45
C LYS A 92 7.95 1.55 1.22
N ARG A 93 8.64 0.48 0.82
CA ARG A 93 9.53 0.50 -0.35
C ARG A 93 8.80 0.86 -1.64
N GLU A 94 7.67 0.20 -1.92
CA GLU A 94 6.92 0.46 -3.15
C GLU A 94 6.25 1.83 -3.14
N GLU A 95 5.71 2.29 -2.00
CA GLU A 95 5.10 3.62 -1.88
C GLU A 95 6.13 4.72 -2.13
N LEU A 96 7.26 4.71 -1.42
CA LEU A 96 8.29 5.75 -1.55
C LEU A 96 8.84 5.81 -2.97
N ARG A 97 9.06 4.65 -3.60
CA ARG A 97 9.49 4.58 -5.01
C ARG A 97 8.42 5.13 -5.95
N PHE A 98 7.15 4.81 -5.70
CA PHE A 98 6.06 5.23 -6.58
C PHE A 98 5.81 6.73 -6.52
N VAL A 99 5.79 7.32 -5.32
CA VAL A 99 5.53 8.76 -5.12
C VAL A 99 6.52 9.63 -5.91
N GLN A 100 7.80 9.25 -5.95
CA GLN A 100 8.82 9.94 -6.76
C GLN A 100 8.45 10.07 -8.26
N THR A 101 7.70 9.11 -8.79
CA THR A 101 7.26 9.10 -10.19
C THR A 101 5.83 9.58 -10.38
N LEU A 102 4.97 9.41 -9.38
CA LEU A 102 3.56 9.80 -9.42
C LEU A 102 3.43 11.32 -9.60
N GLU A 103 4.17 12.11 -8.83
CA GLU A 103 4.09 13.58 -8.91
C GLU A 103 4.49 14.11 -10.29
N ARG A 104 5.45 13.46 -10.95
CA ARG A 104 5.83 13.79 -12.33
C ARG A 104 4.74 13.39 -13.32
N GLY A 105 4.15 12.21 -13.13
CA GLY A 105 3.08 11.69 -13.99
C GLY A 105 1.79 12.50 -13.90
N GLU A 106 1.40 12.95 -12.70
CA GLU A 106 0.19 13.76 -12.48
C GLU A 106 0.31 15.12 -13.20
N LYS A 107 1.46 15.80 -13.07
CA LYS A 107 1.74 17.06 -13.78
C LYS A 107 1.69 16.96 -15.31
N LEU A 108 1.98 15.79 -15.87
CA LEU A 108 1.93 15.55 -17.32
C LEU A 108 0.50 15.29 -17.82
N LEU A 109 -0.39 14.79 -16.96
CA LEU A 109 -1.79 14.51 -17.32
C LEU A 109 -2.71 15.73 -17.18
N GLU A 110 -2.29 16.74 -16.43
CA GLU A 110 -3.00 18.03 -16.27
C GLU A 110 -2.66 19.04 -17.38
N GLN A 111 -1.75 18.70 -18.30
CA GLN A 111 -1.45 19.44 -19.53
C GLN A 111 -2.37 19.00 -20.66
#